data_AF-A0A6G4JJG5-F1
#
_entry.id   AF-A0A6G4JJG5-F1
#
_cell.length_a   1.000
_cell.length_b   1.000
_cell.length_c   1.000
_cell.angle_alpha   90.00
_cell.angle_beta   90.00
_cell.angle_gamma   90.00
#
_symmetry.space_group_name_H-M   'P 1'
#
loop_
_entity.id
_entity.type
_entity.pdbx_description
1 polymer ?
#
loop_
_entity_poly.entity_id
_entity_poly.type
_entity_poly.pdbx_seq_one_letter_code
_entity_poly.pdbx_strand_id
1 'polypeptide(L)' 'MNMRRNKKMKKFNVQITYTGMIEETIEAESLEEAENEARDIAMMEVPFDCDEYEINVEVEQEND' A
#
# COMPACT_ATOMS: atom_id res chain seq x y z
N MET A 1 3.69 -17.41 -25.04
CA MET A 1 4.51 -17.32 -23.81
C MET A 1 3.57 -17.43 -22.62
N ASN A 2 3.37 -18.63 -22.07
CA ASN A 2 2.53 -18.80 -20.88
C ASN A 2 3.43 -18.78 -19.63
N MET A 3 3.84 -17.59 -19.20
CA MET A 3 4.36 -17.41 -17.84
C MET A 3 3.18 -17.26 -16.90
N ARG A 4 2.58 -18.37 -16.47
CA ARG A 4 1.84 -18.38 -15.20
C ARG A 4 2.89 -18.21 -14.10
N ARG A 5 3.23 -16.97 -13.81
CA ARG A 5 4.06 -16.62 -12.66
C ARG A 5 3.22 -16.97 -11.44
N ASN A 6 3.63 -17.98 -10.66
CA ASN A 6 3.17 -18.12 -9.29
C ASN A 6 3.68 -16.89 -8.53
N LYS A 7 2.96 -15.78 -8.63
CA LYS A 7 3.25 -14.60 -7.85
C LYS A 7 2.76 -14.92 -6.44
N LYS A 8 3.69 -14.95 -5.48
CA LYS A 8 3.34 -15.08 -4.07
C LYS A 8 2.81 -13.73 -3.63
N MET A 9 1.55 -13.68 -3.19
CA MET A 9 1.02 -12.52 -2.50
C MET A 9 1.87 -12.28 -1.25
N LYS A 10 2.27 -11.02 -1.05
CA LYS A 10 2.99 -10.56 0.14
C LYS A 10 2.10 -9.54 0.82
N LYS A 11 2.21 -9.47 2.14
CA LYS A 11 1.59 -8.41 2.92
C LYS A 11 2.53 -7.21 2.97
N PHE A 12 1.94 -6.04 2.82
CA PHE A 12 2.61 -4.76 2.91
C PHE A 12 1.86 -3.93 3.94
N ASN A 13 2.59 -3.39 4.91
CA ASN A 13 2.06 -2.39 5.82
C ASN A 13 2.17 -1.03 5.13
N VAL A 14 1.01 -0.40 4.96
CA VAL A 14 0.86 0.90 4.33
C VAL A 14 0.47 1.90 5.41
N GLN A 15 1.22 2.98 5.47
CA GLN A 15 0.95 4.11 6.34
C GLN A 15 0.77 5.37 5.48
N ILE A 16 -0.40 5.97 5.55
CA ILE A 16 -0.73 7.22 4.87
C ILE A 16 -0.80 8.30 5.94
N THR A 17 0.18 9.18 5.93
CA THR A 17 0.24 10.31 6.85
C THR A 17 -0.28 11.55 6.14
N TYR A 18 -1.31 12.15 6.72
CA TYR A 18 -1.88 13.43 6.32
C TYR A 18 -2.05 14.27 7.60
N THR A 19 -3.06 15.14 7.67
CA THR A 19 -3.44 15.79 8.95
C THR A 19 -3.77 14.78 10.07
N GLY A 20 -3.98 13.50 9.72
CA GLY A 20 -3.99 12.33 10.62
C GLY A 20 -3.12 11.18 10.09
N MET A 21 -3.40 9.95 10.53
CA MET A 21 -2.64 8.76 10.11
C MET A 21 -3.61 7.61 9.83
N ILE A 22 -3.50 6.99 8.66
CA ILE A 22 -4.18 5.76 8.27
C ILE A 22 -3.12 4.66 8.17
N GLU A 23 -3.36 3.53 8.82
CA GLU A 23 -2.50 2.34 8.75
C GLU A 23 -3.34 1.17 8.26
N GLU A 24 -2.93 0.56 7.16
CA GLU A 24 -3.62 -0.54 6.50
C GLU A 24 -2.63 -1.62 6.06
N THR A 25 -3.08 -2.87 5.99
CA THR A 25 -2.27 -3.99 5.49
C THR A 25 -2.81 -4.44 4.14
N ILE A 26 -2.00 -4.31 3.10
CA ILE A 26 -2.36 -4.63 1.72
C ILE A 26 -1.67 -5.92 1.29
N GLU A 27 -2.44 -6.87 0.75
CA GLU A 27 -1.90 -8.06 0.11
C GLU A 27 -1.70 -7.80 -1.38
N ALA A 28 -0.44 -7.74 -1.82
CA ALA A 28 -0.09 -7.46 -3.22
C ALA A 28 1.02 -8.39 -3.71
N GLU A 29 1.18 -8.49 -5.03
CA GLU A 29 2.22 -9.33 -5.63
C GLU A 29 3.58 -8.61 -5.68
N SER A 30 3.57 -7.28 -5.67
CA SER A 30 4.75 -6.41 -5.70
C SER A 30 4.55 -5.14 -4.89
N LEU A 31 5.66 -4.45 -4.58
CA LEU A 31 5.63 -3.15 -3.93
C LEU A 31 4.87 -2.13 -4.77
N GLU A 32 5.07 -2.13 -6.09
CA GLU A 32 4.36 -1.25 -7.03
C GLU A 32 2.84 -1.44 -6.99
N GLU A 33 2.37 -2.68 -6.86
CA GLU A 33 0.93 -2.96 -6.72
C GLU A 33 0.40 -2.49 -5.37
N ALA A 34 1.16 -2.70 -4.28
CA ALA A 34 0.81 -2.16 -2.97
C ALA A 34 0.80 -0.62 -2.93
N GLU A 35 1.74 0.04 -3.61
CA GLU A 35 1.78 1.50 -3.73
C GLU A 35 0.58 2.07 -4.51
N ASN A 36 0.13 1.36 -5.54
CA ASN A 36 -1.07 1.77 -6.28
C ASN A 36 -2.33 1.64 -5.42
N GLU A 37 -2.50 0.51 -4.73
CA GLU A 37 -3.61 0.32 -3.78
C GLU A 37 -3.56 1.35 -2.65
N ALA A 38 -2.37 1.64 -2.11
CA ALA A 38 -2.16 2.68 -1.11
C ALA A 38 -2.58 4.08 -1.61
N ARG A 39 -2.29 4.39 -2.87
CA ARG A 39 -2.74 5.63 -3.51
C ARG A 39 -4.24 5.68 -3.70
N ASP A 40 -4.86 4.56 -4.06
CA ASP A 40 -6.31 4.46 -4.20
C ASP A 40 -6.99 4.68 -2.84
N ILE A 41 -6.46 4.09 -1.76
CA ILE A 41 -6.91 4.35 -0.39
C ILE A 41 -6.74 5.83 -0.04
N ALA A 42 -5.57 6.42 -0.32
CA ALA A 42 -5.35 7.84 -0.06
C ALA A 42 -6.38 8.70 -0.81
N MET A 43 -6.66 8.42 -2.07
CA MET A 43 -7.66 9.17 -2.85
C MET A 43 -9.10 8.97 -2.35
N MET A 44 -9.40 7.86 -1.67
CA MET A 44 -10.74 7.60 -1.12
C MET A 44 -10.93 8.18 0.30
N GLU A 45 -9.90 8.06 1.16
CA GLU A 45 -9.98 8.38 2.59
C GLU A 45 -9.40 9.76 2.93
N VAL A 46 -8.39 10.23 2.18
CA VAL A 46 -7.81 11.55 2.44
C VAL A 46 -8.78 12.63 1.95
N PRO A 47 -9.13 13.61 2.80
CA PRO A 47 -10.01 14.71 2.41
C PRO A 47 -9.48 15.47 1.20
N PHE A 48 -10.37 15.88 0.28
CA PHE A 48 -10.01 16.60 -0.95
C PHE A 48 -9.28 17.94 -0.72
N ASP A 49 -9.38 18.50 0.49
CA ASP A 49 -8.71 19.73 0.93
C ASP A 49 -7.29 19.48 1.48
N CYS A 50 -6.82 18.24 1.51
CA CYS A 50 -5.47 17.88 1.92
C CYS A 50 -4.56 17.77 0.70
N ASP A 51 -3.84 18.86 0.41
CA ASP A 51 -2.90 18.95 -0.72
C ASP A 51 -1.59 18.17 -0.50
N GLU A 52 -1.28 17.82 0.76
CA GLU A 52 -0.04 17.16 1.16
C GLU A 52 -0.32 15.89 1.97
N TYR A 53 0.11 14.74 1.44
CA TYR A 53 0.13 13.46 2.15
C TYR A 53 1.39 12.68 1.79
N GLU A 54 1.83 11.81 2.70
CA GLU A 54 2.97 10.91 2.51
C GLU A 54 2.49 9.46 2.62
N ILE A 55 2.93 8.61 1.68
CA ILE A 55 2.60 7.18 1.66
C ILE A 55 3.89 6.40 1.91
N ASN A 56 3.92 5.66 3.01
CA ASN A 56 4.98 4.72 3.35
C ASN A 56 4.46 3.29 3.13
N VAL A 57 5.17 2.51 2.32
CA VAL A 57 4.84 1.10 2.08
C VAL A 57 6.03 0.24 2.50
N GLU A 58 5.81 -0.58 3.52
CA GLU A 58 6.80 -1.50 4.04
C GLU A 58 6.35 -2.94 3.82
N VAL A 59 7.25 -3.83 3.41
CA VAL A 59 6.94 -5.26 3.34
C VAL A 59 6.76 -5.76 4.77
N GLU A 60 5.63 -6.39 5.09
CA GLU A 60 5.45 -7.06 6.37
C GLU A 60 6.42 -8.25 6.41
N GLN A 61 7.57 -8.05 7.06
CA GLN A 61 8.50 -9.12 7.34
C GLN A 61 7.95 -9.89 8.53
N GLU A 62 7.33 -11.05 8.27
CA GLU A 62 7.18 -12.08 9.30
C GLU A 62 8.60 -12.46 9.76
N ASN A 63 9.03 -11.90 10.88
CA ASN A 63 10.23 -12.40 11.57
C ASN A 63 9.91 -13.83 12.04
N ASP A 64 10.53 -14.81 11.39
CA ASP A 64 10.61 -16.22 11.83
C ASP A 64 11.33 -16.33 13.18
#